data_AF-A0AAU9VAZ5-F1
#
_entry.id   AF-A0AAU9VAZ5-F1
#
_cell.length_a   1.000
_cell.length_b   1.000
_cell.length_c   1.000
_cell.angle_alpha   90.00
_cell.angle_beta   90.00
_cell.angle_gamma   90.00
#
_symmetry.space_group_name_H-M   'P 1'
#
loop_
_entity.id
_entity.type
_entity.pdbx_description
1 polymer ?
#
loop_
_entity_poly.entity_id
_entity_poly.type
_entity_poly.pdbx_seq_one_letter_code
_entity_poly.pdbx_strand_id
1 'polypeptide(L)'
;MKANNIDNCDLSPLANIRKRTAEATGISERTVTTILKEEKELPSSSAGFTSPMKKRRKRNNKFDSDNMNLEIIRTTVQNFHIVEEQIPTLAKLRSVLREKIRSNGTHFVRY
;
A
#
# COMPACT_ATOMS: atom_id res chain seq x y z
N MET A 1 6.29 -60.52 -20.66
CA MET A 1 5.82 -59.19 -20.17
C MET A 1 4.59 -58.83 -20.98
N LYS A 2 3.39 -58.86 -20.38
CA LYS A 2 2.13 -58.58 -21.09
C LYS A 2 2.02 -57.06 -21.31
N ALA A 3 1.69 -56.64 -22.53
CA ALA A 3 1.30 -55.27 -22.81
C ALA A 3 -0.06 -55.04 -22.14
N ASN A 4 -0.09 -54.12 -21.16
CA ASN A 4 -1.34 -53.70 -20.55
C ASN A 4 -2.09 -52.87 -21.59
N ASN A 5 -3.22 -53.42 -22.05
CA ASN A 5 -4.19 -52.76 -22.90
C ASN A 5 -4.73 -51.58 -22.10
N ILE A 6 -4.27 -50.36 -22.40
CA ILE A 6 -4.75 -49.15 -21.74
C ILE A 6 -6.14 -48.91 -22.32
N ASP A 7 -7.15 -49.16 -21.49
CA ASP A 7 -8.55 -48.89 -21.78
C ASP A 7 -8.68 -47.50 -22.42
N ASN A 8 -9.34 -47.43 -23.57
CA ASN A 8 -9.60 -46.19 -24.30
C ASN A 8 -10.39 -45.24 -23.38
N CYS A 9 -9.68 -44.39 -22.63
CA CYS A 9 -10.30 -43.33 -21.87
C CYS A 9 -10.85 -42.31 -22.86
N ASP A 10 -12.16 -42.08 -22.80
CA ASP A 10 -12.78 -41.05 -23.63
C ASP A 10 -12.30 -39.67 -23.15
N LEU A 11 -11.27 -39.15 -23.82
CA LEU A 11 -10.72 -37.82 -23.59
C LEU A 11 -11.57 -36.74 -24.29
N SER A 12 -12.74 -37.08 -24.86
CA SER A 12 -13.67 -36.11 -25.42
C SER A 12 -14.01 -34.94 -24.47
N PRO A 13 -14.11 -35.10 -23.13
CA PRO A 13 -14.37 -33.98 -22.23
C PRO A 13 -13.17 -33.02 -22.07
N LEU A 14 -11.97 -33.47 -22.42
CA LEU A 14 -10.73 -32.69 -22.47
C LEU A 14 -10.48 -32.10 -23.87
N ALA A 15 -11.34 -32.41 -24.85
CA ALA A 15 -11.32 -31.72 -26.12
C ALA A 15 -11.67 -30.24 -25.91
N ASN A 16 -10.98 -29.37 -26.63
CA ASN A 16 -11.29 -27.93 -26.70
C ASN A 16 -11.24 -27.16 -25.37
N ILE A 17 -10.38 -27.56 -24.42
CA ILE A 17 -10.19 -26.86 -23.13
C ILE A 17 -10.06 -25.35 -23.32
N ARG A 18 -9.23 -24.91 -24.26
CA ARG A 18 -8.96 -23.48 -24.53
C ARG A 18 -10.21 -22.69 -24.91
N LYS A 19 -11.08 -23.28 -25.73
CA LYS A 19 -12.34 -22.67 -26.16
C LYS A 19 -13.29 -22.49 -24.97
N ARG A 20 -13.40 -23.52 -24.13
CA ARG A 20 -14.19 -23.46 -22.90
C ARG A 20 -13.67 -22.41 -21.93
N THR A 21 -12.34 -22.30 -21.77
CA THR A 21 -11.73 -21.27 -20.91
C THR A 21 -11.99 -19.87 -21.45
N ALA A 22 -11.91 -19.68 -22.78
CA ALA A 22 -12.21 -18.41 -23.45
C ALA A 22 -13.67 -17.98 -23.21
N GLU A 23 -14.63 -18.88 -23.43
CA GLU A 23 -16.06 -18.64 -23.21
C GLU A 23 -16.37 -18.32 -21.73
N ALA A 24 -15.79 -19.06 -20.79
CA ALA A 24 -16.02 -18.86 -19.35
C ALA A 24 -15.41 -17.56 -18.81
N THR A 25 -14.30 -17.10 -19.38
CA THR A 25 -13.59 -15.88 -18.93
C THR A 25 -13.95 -14.63 -19.74
N GLY A 26 -14.65 -14.80 -20.86
CA GLY A 26 -14.99 -13.70 -21.79
C GLY A 26 -13.77 -13.17 -22.56
N ILE A 27 -12.70 -13.95 -22.65
CA ILE A 27 -11.42 -13.57 -23.28
C ILE A 27 -11.29 -14.33 -24.61
N SER A 28 -10.60 -13.76 -25.60
CA SER A 28 -10.34 -14.46 -26.87
C SER A 28 -9.51 -15.74 -26.68
N GLU A 29 -9.80 -16.78 -27.46
CA GLU A 29 -9.01 -18.04 -27.47
C GLU A 29 -7.52 -17.79 -27.71
N ARG A 30 -7.20 -16.80 -28.55
CA ARG A 30 -5.82 -16.38 -28.84
C ARG A 30 -5.10 -15.93 -27.58
N THR A 31 -5.74 -15.11 -26.76
CA THR A 31 -5.15 -14.65 -25.49
C THR A 31 -4.90 -15.83 -24.55
N VAL A 32 -5.85 -16.76 -24.44
CA VAL A 32 -5.68 -17.99 -23.65
C VAL A 32 -4.47 -18.80 -24.14
N THR A 33 -4.28 -18.92 -25.46
CA THR A 33 -3.10 -19.60 -26.02
C THR A 33 -1.80 -18.86 -25.72
N THR A 34 -1.80 -17.53 -25.77
CA THR A 34 -0.63 -16.70 -25.48
C THR A 34 -0.22 -16.86 -24.02
N ILE A 35 -1.17 -16.82 -23.07
CA ILE A 35 -0.91 -17.03 -21.64
C ILE A 35 -0.26 -18.39 -21.39
N LEU A 36 -0.82 -19.47 -21.96
CA LEU A 36 -0.26 -20.81 -21.81
C LEU A 36 1.14 -20.96 -22.43
N LYS A 37 1.46 -20.14 -23.45
CA LYS A 37 2.79 -20.11 -24.05
C LYS A 37 3.77 -19.36 -23.15
N GLU A 38 3.38 -18.19 -22.65
CA GLU A 38 4.16 -17.40 -21.70
C GLU A 38 4.48 -18.21 -20.44
N GLU A 39 3.51 -18.95 -19.89
CA GLU A 39 3.71 -19.84 -18.73
C GLU A 39 4.84 -20.86 -18.95
N LYS A 40 4.93 -21.46 -20.15
CA LYS A 40 5.95 -22.47 -20.48
C LYS A 40 7.34 -21.86 -20.69
N GLU A 41 7.39 -20.62 -21.15
CA GLU A 41 8.64 -19.90 -21.43
C GLU A 41 9.23 -19.28 -20.16
N LEU A 42 8.46 -19.17 -19.08
CA LEU A 42 8.93 -18.72 -17.79
C LEU A 42 9.75 -19.82 -17.09
N PRO A 43 10.95 -19.51 -16.56
CA PRO A 43 11.71 -20.47 -15.76
C PRO A 43 10.88 -20.87 -14.53
N SER A 44 10.68 -22.17 -14.32
CA SER A 44 9.93 -22.74 -13.18
C SER A 44 10.53 -22.27 -11.86
N SER A 45 10.02 -21.16 -11.33
CA SER A 45 9.85 -20.82 -9.92
C SER A 45 9.70 -19.30 -9.80
N SER A 46 8.50 -18.87 -9.41
CA SER A 46 8.25 -17.59 -8.72
C SER A 46 8.89 -16.33 -9.33
N ALA A 47 8.75 -16.09 -10.63
CA ALA A 47 8.98 -14.75 -11.17
C ALA A 47 7.87 -13.82 -10.62
N GLY A 48 8.10 -13.22 -9.46
CA GLY A 48 7.15 -12.32 -8.82
C GLY A 48 6.82 -11.17 -9.77
N PHE A 49 5.53 -10.97 -10.05
CA PHE A 49 5.04 -9.84 -10.83
C PHE A 49 5.52 -8.53 -10.19
N THR A 50 6.55 -7.92 -10.78
CA THR A 50 7.02 -6.61 -10.35
C THR A 50 6.19 -5.57 -11.08
N SER A 51 5.31 -4.89 -10.35
CA SER A 51 4.55 -3.76 -10.88
C SER A 51 5.53 -2.70 -11.42
N PRO A 52 5.31 -2.12 -12.62
CA PRO A 52 6.15 -1.05 -13.18
C PRO A 52 6.16 0.25 -12.36
N MET A 53 5.53 0.26 -11.18
CA MET A 53 5.22 1.47 -10.45
C MET A 53 6.49 2.20 -10.02
N LYS A 54 6.61 3.45 -10.47
CA LYS A 54 7.63 4.44 -10.11
C LYS A 54 7.87 4.38 -8.60
N LYS A 55 9.12 4.11 -8.18
CA LYS A 55 9.53 4.14 -6.77
C LYS A 55 9.06 5.46 -6.15
N ARG A 56 7.96 5.42 -5.40
CA ARG A 56 7.37 6.63 -4.79
C ARG A 56 8.39 7.15 -3.79
N ARG A 57 8.87 8.39 -3.98
CA ARG A 57 9.80 9.03 -3.06
C ARG A 57 9.15 9.05 -1.67
N LYS A 58 9.72 8.29 -0.73
CA LYS A 58 9.28 8.32 0.67
C LYS A 58 9.56 9.74 1.19
N ARG A 59 8.55 10.40 1.79
CA ARG A 59 8.81 11.62 2.55
C ARG A 59 9.51 11.20 3.83
N ASN A 60 10.65 11.79 4.11
CA ASN A 60 11.35 11.55 5.37
C ASN A 60 10.47 12.13 6.48
N ASN A 61 9.87 11.26 7.31
CA ASN A 61 8.99 11.67 8.40
C ASN A 61 9.79 12.09 9.66
N LYS A 62 10.95 12.73 9.47
CA LYS A 62 11.73 13.24 10.60
C LYS A 62 11.10 14.57 11.02
N PHE A 63 10.06 14.49 11.83
CA PHE A 63 9.56 15.61 12.60
C PHE A 63 10.52 15.81 13.77
N ASP A 64 11.61 16.52 13.50
CA ASP A 64 12.58 16.91 14.52
C ASP A 64 12.03 18.16 15.21
N SER A 65 11.67 18.03 16.47
CA SER A 65 11.10 19.11 17.27
C SER A 65 11.62 18.99 18.69
N ASP A 66 12.08 20.12 19.23
CA ASP A 66 12.59 20.18 20.59
C ASP A 66 11.54 19.64 21.57
N ASN A 67 11.98 18.84 22.54
CA ASN A 67 11.10 18.20 23.52
C ASN A 67 10.22 19.24 24.27
N MET A 68 10.76 20.43 24.52
CA MET A 68 10.03 21.57 25.10
C MET A 68 8.86 22.03 24.22
N ASN A 69 9.07 22.11 22.90
CA ASN A 69 8.04 22.50 21.94
C ASN A 69 6.94 21.43 21.83
N LEU A 70 7.31 20.15 21.93
CA LEU A 70 6.36 19.03 21.94
C LEU A 70 5.44 19.08 23.16
N GLU A 71 5.96 19.43 24.33
CA GLU A 71 5.19 19.54 25.56
C GLU A 71 4.15 20.67 25.46
N ILE A 72 4.55 21.83 24.94
CA ILE A 72 3.63 22.97 24.71
C ILE A 72 2.51 22.57 23.73
N ILE A 73 2.83 21.84 22.66
CA ILE A 73 1.85 21.36 21.67
C ILE A 73 0.85 20.38 22.30
N ARG A 74 1.33 19.43 23.11
CA ARG A 74 0.45 18.46 23.78
C ARG A 74 -0.52 19.14 24.74
N THR A 75 0.01 20.02 25.61
CA THR A 75 -0.80 20.72 26.61
C THR A 75 -1.81 21.65 25.96
N THR A 76 -1.43 22.35 24.88
CA THR A 76 -2.39 23.19 24.15
C THR A 76 -3.53 22.39 23.55
N VAL A 77 -3.24 21.28 22.86
CA VAL A 77 -4.27 20.41 22.28
C VAL A 77 -5.20 19.87 23.37
N GLN A 78 -4.64 19.43 24.51
CA GLN A 78 -5.44 18.96 25.64
C GLN A 78 -6.34 20.05 26.21
N ASN A 79 -5.84 21.27 26.36
CA ASN A 79 -6.63 22.39 26.88
C ASN A 79 -7.78 22.79 25.95
N PHE A 80 -7.62 22.65 24.63
CA PHE A 80 -8.74 22.89 23.70
C PHE A 80 -9.93 21.95 23.97
N HIS A 81 -9.65 20.71 24.37
CA HIS A 81 -10.70 19.75 24.71
C HIS A 81 -11.27 19.94 26.11
N ILE A 82 -10.42 20.21 27.10
CA ILE A 82 -10.82 20.24 28.52
C ILE A 82 -11.34 21.61 28.96
N VAL A 83 -10.70 22.69 28.52
CA VAL A 83 -10.98 24.05 29.00
C VAL A 83 -11.94 24.76 28.06
N GLU A 84 -11.68 24.68 26.75
CA GLU A 84 -12.44 25.41 25.73
C GLU A 84 -13.64 24.61 25.19
N GLU A 85 -13.75 23.32 25.55
CA GLU A 85 -14.73 22.34 25.03
C GLU A 85 -14.89 22.36 23.50
N GLN A 86 -13.79 22.65 22.79
CA GLN A 86 -13.78 22.86 21.36
C GLN A 86 -12.90 21.86 20.63
N ILE A 87 -13.28 21.53 19.40
CA ILE A 87 -12.45 20.70 18.54
C ILE A 87 -11.24 21.51 18.08
N PRO A 88 -10.00 21.06 18.37
CA PRO A 88 -8.80 21.76 17.95
C PRO A 88 -8.65 21.63 16.44
N THR A 89 -8.85 22.75 15.75
CA THR A 89 -8.58 22.86 14.31
C THR A 89 -7.18 23.41 14.09
N LEU A 90 -6.55 23.04 12.97
CA LEU A 90 -5.19 23.51 12.64
C LEU A 90 -5.09 25.04 12.65
N ALA A 91 -6.12 25.76 12.18
CA ALA A 91 -6.13 27.21 12.18
C ALA A 91 -6.05 27.80 13.61
N LYS A 92 -6.86 27.28 14.54
CA LYS A 92 -6.91 27.70 15.94
C LYS A 92 -5.65 27.31 16.71
N LEU A 93 -5.17 26.08 16.53
CA LEU A 93 -3.91 25.64 17.14
C LEU A 93 -2.75 26.51 16.67
N ARG A 94 -2.70 26.85 15.38
CA ARG A 94 -1.61 27.62 14.80
C ARG A 94 -1.56 29.07 15.31
N SER A 95 -2.68 29.72 15.62
CA SER A 95 -2.64 31.06 16.26
C SER A 95 -2.07 30.96 17.67
N VAL A 96 -2.66 30.10 18.51
CA VAL A 96 -2.27 29.96 19.93
C VAL A 96 -0.83 29.45 20.10
N LEU A 97 -0.41 28.48 19.28
CA LEU A 97 0.95 27.95 19.34
C LEU A 97 2.00 28.95 18.89
N ARG A 98 1.70 29.81 17.91
CA ARG A 98 2.63 30.87 17.48
C ARG A 98 2.89 31.87 18.60
N GLU A 99 1.88 32.20 19.38
CA GLU A 99 2.03 33.07 20.55
C GLU A 99 2.87 32.36 21.64
N LYS A 100 2.46 31.15 22.05
CA LYS A 100 3.13 30.42 23.14
C LYS A 100 4.59 30.06 22.87
N ILE A 101 4.91 29.60 21.66
CA ILE A 101 6.28 29.23 21.28
C ILE A 101 7.15 30.50 21.16
N ARG A 102 6.60 31.61 20.66
CA ARG A 102 7.32 32.89 20.57
C ARG A 102 7.63 33.48 21.95
N SER A 103 6.72 33.33 22.92
CA SER A 103 6.93 33.78 24.31
C SER A 103 8.01 32.99 25.06
N ASN A 104 8.22 31.72 24.73
CA ASN A 104 9.20 30.87 25.41
C ASN A 104 10.64 31.03 24.89
N GLY A 105 10.85 31.71 23.76
CA GLY A 105 12.17 32.01 23.20
C GLY A 105 12.92 33.18 23.85
N THR A 106 12.28 33.95 24.74
CA THR A 106 12.85 35.17 25.36
C THR A 106 13.42 34.98 26.77
N HIS A 107 13.49 33.76 27.29
CA HIS A 107 14.00 33.47 28.65
C HIS A 107 15.38 32.79 28.67
N PHE A 108 16.30 33.17 27.78
CA PHE A 108 17.72 32.91 27.99
C PHE A 108 18.37 34.15 28.59
N VAL A 109 18.49 34.13 29.91
CA VAL A 109 19.14 35.15 30.73
C VAL A 109 20.62 35.24 30.35
N ARG A 110 21.09 36.46 30.05
CA ARG A 110 22.52 36.80 29.99
C ARG A 110 23.14 36.58 31.36
N TYR A 111 24.15 35.73 31.42
CA TYR A 111 25.27 35.83 32.36
C TYR A 111 26.56 35.66 31.57
#